data_AF-A0A6J5TKA6-F1
#
_entry.id   AF-A0A6J5TKA6-F1
#
_cell.length_a   1.000
_cell.length_b   1.000
_cell.length_c   1.000
_cell.angle_alpha   90.00
_cell.angle_beta   90.00
_cell.angle_gamma   90.00
#
_symmetry.space_group_name_H-M   'P 1'
#
loop_
_entity.id
_entity.type
_entity.pdbx_description
1 polymer ?
#
loop_
_entity_poly.entity_id
_entity_poly.type
_entity_poly.pdbx_seq_one_letter_code
_entity_poly.pdbx_strand_id
1 'polypeptide(L)'
;MCGYPFIVVSEARKQGGIRPGAANLKNSEVLESLVKKQAADGKLYAAICASLAGAFGSWGVLKGLKATCYPSFMDQLASSATIVESRVQVDGKAVTSHGPGTTMEFAVVLVEQLYGKEKADEVSGPLVMHSNHRDEFIITELNPVEWTPNDSPMITQIRN
;
A
#
# COMPACT_ATOMS: atom_id res chain seq x y z
N MET A 1 -13.64 -17.98 -19.24
CA MET A 1 -13.25 -17.27 -18.00
C MET A 1 -13.52 -15.79 -18.23
N CYS A 2 -14.66 -15.29 -17.75
CA CYS A 2 -15.06 -13.89 -17.96
C CYS A 2 -14.16 -13.01 -17.08
N GLY A 3 -13.28 -12.22 -17.70
CA GLY A 3 -12.33 -11.37 -16.99
C GLY A 3 -13.07 -10.41 -16.07
N TYR A 4 -12.81 -10.47 -14.78
CA TYR A 4 -13.24 -9.45 -13.84
C TYR A 4 -12.37 -8.22 -14.09
N PRO A 5 -12.88 -7.13 -14.69
CA PRO A 5 -12.09 -5.91 -14.75
C PRO A 5 -11.87 -5.45 -13.31
N PHE A 6 -10.62 -5.25 -12.91
CA PHE A 6 -10.24 -4.58 -11.67
C PHE A 6 -9.24 -3.48 -12.01
N ILE A 7 -9.28 -2.37 -11.27
CA ILE A 7 -8.45 -1.20 -11.54
C ILE A 7 -7.45 -1.05 -10.41
N VAL A 8 -6.16 -1.00 -10.77
CA VAL A 8 -5.06 -0.67 -9.86
C VAL A 8 -4.43 0.63 -10.33
N VAL A 9 -4.35 1.62 -9.44
CA VAL A 9 -3.67 2.89 -9.71
C VAL A 9 -2.43 2.99 -8.84
N SER A 10 -1.26 2.98 -9.47
CA SER A 10 0.05 3.06 -8.80
C SER A 10 0.89 4.20 -9.35
N GLU A 11 1.76 4.73 -8.50
CA GLU A 11 2.74 5.73 -8.88
C GLU A 11 4.03 5.47 -8.11
N ALA A 12 5.15 5.44 -8.84
CA ALA A 12 6.48 5.41 -8.27
C ALA A 12 7.06 6.83 -8.20
N ARG A 13 7.56 7.21 -7.03
CA ARG A 13 8.30 8.48 -6.85
C ARG A 13 9.64 8.38 -7.57
N LYS A 14 9.88 9.21 -8.58
CA LYS A 14 11.23 9.38 -9.16
C LYS A 14 12.08 10.21 -8.20
N GLN A 15 13.25 9.72 -7.79
CA GLN A 15 14.17 10.47 -6.94
C GLN A 15 14.78 11.64 -7.73
N GLY A 16 14.70 12.86 -7.19
CA GLY A 16 15.30 14.07 -7.77
C GLY A 16 14.52 14.78 -8.89
N GLY A 17 13.24 14.43 -9.15
CA GLY A 17 12.47 15.00 -10.26
C GLY A 17 11.10 15.59 -9.90
N ILE A 18 10.58 16.41 -10.81
CA ILE A 18 9.20 16.96 -10.80
C ILE A 18 8.18 15.81 -10.69
N ARG A 19 7.02 16.11 -10.09
CA ARG A 19 5.88 15.21 -9.78
C ARG A 19 4.80 15.20 -10.89
N PRO A 20 4.96 14.56 -12.07
CA PRO A 20 3.87 14.51 -13.05
C PRO A 20 2.92 13.32 -12.82
N GLY A 21 3.36 12.22 -12.20
CA GLY A 21 2.59 10.97 -12.15
C GLY A 21 1.24 11.12 -11.45
N ALA A 22 1.24 11.50 -10.17
CA ALA A 22 0.04 11.68 -9.36
C ALA A 22 -0.92 12.71 -9.99
N ALA A 23 -0.35 13.82 -10.48
CA ALA A 23 -1.09 14.93 -11.02
C ALA A 23 -1.76 14.57 -12.34
N ASN A 24 -1.05 13.84 -13.22
CA ASN A 24 -1.61 13.33 -14.47
C ASN A 24 -2.71 12.30 -14.22
N LEU A 25 -2.52 11.42 -13.24
CA LEU A 25 -3.54 10.45 -12.86
C LEU A 25 -4.79 11.15 -12.31
N LYS A 26 -4.61 12.14 -11.42
CA LYS A 26 -5.70 12.96 -10.89
C LYS A 26 -6.47 13.70 -11.98
N ASN A 27 -5.77 14.25 -12.97
CA ASN A 27 -6.35 15.07 -14.04
C ASN A 27 -6.91 14.22 -15.21
N SER A 28 -6.82 12.89 -15.15
CA SER A 28 -7.36 12.01 -16.19
C SER A 28 -8.84 11.74 -15.94
N GLU A 29 -9.71 12.44 -16.68
CA GLU A 29 -11.17 12.25 -16.61
C GLU A 29 -11.60 10.81 -16.97
N VAL A 30 -10.87 10.18 -17.90
CA VAL A 30 -11.11 8.79 -18.29
C VAL A 30 -10.86 7.86 -17.10
N LEU A 31 -9.74 8.04 -16.40
CA LEU A 31 -9.41 7.21 -15.24
C LEU A 31 -10.38 7.45 -14.08
N GLU A 32 -10.75 8.71 -13.84
CA GLU A 32 -11.73 9.08 -12.82
C GLU A 32 -13.07 8.38 -13.08
N SER A 33 -13.60 8.47 -14.31
CA SER A 33 -14.89 7.85 -14.67
C SER A 33 -14.86 6.33 -14.51
N LEU A 34 -13.74 5.68 -14.89
CA LEU A 34 -13.56 4.24 -14.76
C LEU A 34 -13.52 3.82 -13.28
N VAL A 35 -12.75 4.52 -12.44
CA VAL A 35 -12.64 4.20 -11.00
C VAL A 35 -13.97 4.45 -10.29
N LYS A 36 -14.65 5.56 -10.58
CA LYS A 36 -15.99 5.84 -10.01
C LYS A 36 -17.00 4.78 -10.42
N LYS A 37 -17.02 4.36 -11.69
CA LYS A 37 -17.88 3.28 -12.17
C LYS A 37 -17.54 1.96 -11.48
N GLN A 38 -16.26 1.65 -11.34
CA GLN A 38 -15.79 0.43 -10.68
C GLN A 38 -16.23 0.37 -9.21
N ALA A 39 -16.10 1.49 -8.48
CA ALA A 39 -16.56 1.62 -7.11
C ALA A 39 -18.09 1.53 -7.00
N ALA A 40 -18.83 2.16 -7.91
CA ALA A 40 -20.29 2.10 -7.97
C ALA A 40 -20.82 0.68 -8.30
N ASP A 41 -20.11 -0.05 -9.15
CA ASP A 41 -20.40 -1.44 -9.49
C ASP A 41 -20.05 -2.42 -8.35
N GLY A 42 -19.49 -1.94 -7.23
CA GLY A 42 -19.07 -2.79 -6.10
C GLY A 42 -17.93 -3.75 -6.45
N LYS A 43 -17.13 -3.42 -7.47
CA LYS A 43 -16.00 -4.23 -7.91
C LYS A 43 -14.72 -3.81 -7.18
N LEU A 44 -13.71 -4.67 -7.23
CA LEU A 44 -12.42 -4.37 -6.63
C LEU A 44 -11.75 -3.17 -7.31
N TYR A 45 -11.26 -2.23 -6.51
CA TYR A 45 -10.42 -1.13 -6.95
C TYR A 45 -9.32 -0.89 -5.92
N ALA A 46 -8.13 -0.57 -6.40
CA ALA A 46 -6.96 -0.51 -5.54
C ALA A 46 -6.01 0.61 -5.91
N ALA A 47 -5.30 1.13 -4.92
CA ALA A 47 -4.27 2.14 -5.16
C ALA A 47 -3.09 1.99 -4.18
N ILE A 48 -1.93 2.45 -4.60
CA ILE A 48 -0.69 2.39 -3.80
C ILE A 48 0.10 3.69 -3.92
N CYS A 49 0.87 4.00 -2.86
CA CYS A 49 1.79 5.14 -2.81
C CYS A 49 1.05 6.50 -2.78
N ALA A 50 1.50 7.45 -3.60
CA ALA A 50 0.96 8.81 -3.66
C ALA A 50 -0.34 8.92 -4.49
N SER A 51 -0.66 7.90 -5.28
CA SER A 51 -1.85 7.84 -6.13
C SER A 51 -3.16 8.02 -5.34
N LEU A 52 -3.17 7.58 -4.08
CA LEU A 52 -4.33 7.67 -3.18
C LEU A 52 -4.71 9.11 -2.85
N ALA A 53 -3.75 9.87 -2.32
CA ALA A 53 -4.00 11.23 -1.86
C ALA A 53 -4.23 12.20 -3.04
N GLY A 54 -3.57 11.95 -4.17
CA GLY A 54 -3.75 12.73 -5.39
C GLY A 54 -5.09 12.46 -6.07
N ALA A 55 -5.35 11.21 -6.45
CA ALA A 55 -6.49 10.87 -7.29
C ALA A 55 -7.72 10.44 -6.45
N PHE A 56 -7.60 9.38 -5.65
CA PHE A 56 -8.75 8.77 -4.97
C PHE A 56 -9.39 9.70 -3.93
N GLY A 57 -8.57 10.44 -3.17
CA GLY A 57 -9.06 11.46 -2.24
C GLY A 57 -9.85 12.55 -2.98
N SER A 58 -9.29 13.08 -4.07
CA SER A 58 -9.94 14.12 -4.90
C SER A 58 -11.25 13.63 -5.54
N TRP A 59 -11.34 12.36 -5.92
CA TRP A 59 -12.53 11.77 -6.57
C TRP A 59 -13.62 11.37 -5.57
N GLY A 60 -13.34 11.36 -4.27
CA GLY A 60 -14.30 11.03 -3.22
C GLY A 60 -14.65 9.55 -3.09
N VAL A 61 -13.88 8.65 -3.72
CA VAL A 61 -14.14 7.19 -3.74
C VAL A 61 -13.72 6.48 -2.45
N LEU A 62 -13.13 7.20 -1.50
CA LEU A 62 -12.70 6.71 -0.19
C LEU A 62 -13.50 7.29 0.98
N LYS A 63 -14.57 8.06 0.70
CA LYS A 63 -15.34 8.74 1.73
C LYS A 63 -15.99 7.75 2.70
N GLY A 64 -15.59 7.82 3.97
CA GLY A 64 -16.08 6.94 5.03
C GLY A 64 -15.41 5.56 5.07
N LEU A 65 -14.38 5.32 4.25
CA LEU A 65 -13.56 4.11 4.27
C LEU A 65 -12.25 4.34 5.03
N LYS A 66 -11.67 3.25 5.52
CA LYS A 66 -10.31 3.18 6.04
C LYS A 66 -9.34 3.03 4.88
N ALA A 67 -8.31 3.87 4.87
CA ALA A 67 -7.29 3.85 3.83
C ALA A 67 -5.91 4.14 4.40
N THR A 68 -4.89 3.64 3.72
CA THR A 68 -3.49 3.94 4.02
C THR A 68 -2.80 4.49 2.79
N CYS A 69 -1.85 5.39 2.96
CA CYS A 69 -1.07 5.95 1.85
C CYS A 69 0.38 6.19 2.28
N TYR A 70 1.18 6.68 1.34
CA TYR A 70 2.54 7.06 1.65
C TYR A 70 2.57 8.09 2.81
N PRO A 71 3.46 7.96 3.83
CA PRO A 71 3.36 8.73 5.08
C PRO A 71 3.32 10.24 4.87
N SER A 72 4.10 10.76 3.92
CA SER A 72 4.14 12.21 3.61
C SER A 72 2.85 12.76 2.97
N PHE A 73 1.86 11.92 2.68
CA PHE A 73 0.59 12.31 2.08
C PHE A 73 -0.63 11.92 2.93
N MET A 74 -0.41 11.40 4.15
CA MET A 74 -1.49 11.00 5.06
C MET A 74 -2.40 12.17 5.44
N ASP A 75 -1.82 13.34 5.73
CA ASP A 75 -2.59 14.55 6.08
C ASP A 75 -3.56 14.97 4.96
N GLN A 76 -3.11 14.87 3.70
CA GLN A 76 -3.95 15.20 2.54
C GLN A 76 -5.12 14.23 2.41
N LEU A 77 -4.90 12.96 2.72
CA LEU A 77 -5.92 11.91 2.64
C LEU A 77 -6.89 11.93 3.83
N ALA A 78 -6.49 12.43 4.99
CA ALA A 78 -7.31 12.47 6.21
C ALA A 78 -8.61 13.28 6.04
N SER A 79 -8.62 14.23 5.10
CA SER A 79 -9.82 14.97 4.70
C SER A 79 -10.89 14.12 4.01
N SER A 80 -10.49 12.97 3.46
CA SER A 80 -11.30 12.17 2.53
C SER A 80 -11.53 10.74 2.99
N ALA A 81 -10.74 10.23 3.95
CA ALA A 81 -10.81 8.86 4.46
C ALA A 81 -10.29 8.77 5.91
N THR A 82 -10.62 7.68 6.62
CA THR A 82 -10.01 7.37 7.91
C THR A 82 -8.63 6.78 7.70
N ILE A 83 -7.59 7.48 8.15
CA ILE A 83 -6.20 7.04 7.98
C ILE A 83 -5.88 5.90 8.95
N VAL A 84 -5.25 4.85 8.42
CA VAL A 84 -4.74 3.72 9.20
C VAL A 84 -3.26 3.50 8.85
N GLU A 85 -2.43 3.30 9.87
CA GLU A 85 -0.98 3.02 9.72
C GLU A 85 -0.68 1.53 9.47
N SER A 86 -1.48 0.86 8.64
CA SER A 86 -1.25 -0.53 8.22
C SER A 86 -0.47 -0.59 6.91
N ARG A 87 0.45 -1.55 6.72
CA ARG A 87 1.17 -1.71 5.44
C ARG A 87 0.27 -1.83 4.21
N VAL A 88 -0.80 -2.62 4.35
CA VAL A 88 -1.88 -2.77 3.37
C VAL A 88 -3.21 -2.69 4.12
N GLN A 89 -4.10 -1.79 3.72
CA GLN A 89 -5.44 -1.65 4.27
C GLN A 89 -6.47 -2.13 3.25
N VAL A 90 -7.29 -3.10 3.66
CA VAL A 90 -8.48 -3.53 2.92
C VAL A 90 -9.70 -2.98 3.63
N ASP A 91 -10.56 -2.25 2.93
CA ASP A 91 -11.87 -1.85 3.43
C ASP A 91 -12.94 -2.10 2.35
N GLY A 92 -13.76 -3.13 2.58
CA GLY A 92 -14.73 -3.62 1.60
C GLY A 92 -14.09 -4.04 0.29
N LYS A 93 -14.23 -3.21 -0.74
CA LYS A 93 -13.68 -3.43 -2.10
C LYS A 93 -12.52 -2.52 -2.45
N ALA A 94 -12.17 -1.60 -1.54
CA ALA A 94 -11.01 -0.72 -1.66
C ALA A 94 -9.79 -1.39 -1.03
N VAL A 95 -8.69 -1.49 -1.80
CA VAL A 95 -7.40 -1.99 -1.29
C VAL A 95 -6.36 -0.90 -1.44
N THR A 96 -5.68 -0.55 -0.35
CA THR A 96 -4.77 0.60 -0.30
C THR A 96 -3.44 0.22 0.37
N SER A 97 -2.33 0.84 -0.06
CA SER A 97 -1.00 0.50 0.48
C SER A 97 -0.01 1.68 0.44
N HIS A 98 1.01 1.62 1.30
CA HIS A 98 1.97 2.69 1.56
C HIS A 98 2.88 3.07 0.39
N GLY A 99 3.54 2.10 -0.27
CA GLY A 99 4.58 2.45 -1.24
C GLY A 99 5.42 1.25 -1.71
N PRO A 100 6.62 1.51 -2.28
CA PRO A 100 7.39 0.46 -2.95
C PRO A 100 7.71 -0.73 -2.03
N GLY A 101 8.03 -0.47 -0.76
CA GLY A 101 8.34 -1.50 0.24
C GLY A 101 7.17 -2.41 0.65
N THR A 102 5.94 -2.07 0.27
CA THR A 102 4.72 -2.85 0.56
C THR A 102 4.06 -3.39 -0.70
N THR A 103 4.71 -3.25 -1.87
CA THR A 103 4.13 -3.65 -3.17
C THR A 103 3.88 -5.14 -3.27
N MET A 104 4.78 -5.97 -2.73
CA MET A 104 4.64 -7.43 -2.78
C MET A 104 3.46 -7.89 -1.91
N GLU A 105 3.35 -7.38 -0.69
CA GLU A 105 2.21 -7.62 0.20
C GLU A 105 0.90 -7.18 -0.46
N PHE A 106 0.88 -5.97 -1.04
CA PHE A 106 -0.27 -5.44 -1.76
C PHE A 106 -0.69 -6.35 -2.92
N ALA A 107 0.25 -6.85 -3.72
CA ALA A 107 -0.04 -7.74 -4.83
C ALA A 107 -0.66 -9.06 -4.35
N VAL A 108 -0.14 -9.66 -3.27
CA VAL A 108 -0.69 -10.90 -2.71
C VAL A 108 -2.08 -10.69 -2.14
N VAL A 109 -2.33 -9.57 -1.47
CA VAL A 109 -3.68 -9.21 -1.00
C VAL A 109 -4.66 -9.06 -2.17
N LEU A 110 -4.25 -8.48 -3.31
CA LEU A 110 -5.10 -8.41 -4.49
C LEU A 110 -5.40 -9.80 -5.07
N VAL A 111 -4.42 -10.70 -5.11
CA VAL A 111 -4.62 -12.09 -5.54
C VAL A 111 -5.62 -12.79 -4.63
N GLU A 112 -5.51 -12.59 -3.31
CA GLU A 112 -6.45 -13.14 -2.33
C GLU A 112 -7.88 -12.63 -2.57
N GLN A 113 -8.05 -11.33 -2.82
CA GLN A 113 -9.37 -10.74 -3.07
C GLN A 113 -10.00 -11.19 -4.40
N LEU A 114 -9.19 -11.54 -5.40
CA LEU A 114 -9.68 -11.93 -6.73
C LEU A 114 -9.87 -13.45 -6.88
N TYR A 115 -8.97 -14.25 -6.31
CA TYR A 115 -8.87 -15.69 -6.53
C TYR A 115 -8.96 -16.52 -5.24
N GLY A 116 -9.08 -15.87 -4.09
CA GLY A 116 -9.15 -16.52 -2.80
C GLY A 116 -7.77 -16.82 -2.19
N LYS A 117 -7.81 -17.21 -0.92
CA LYS A 117 -6.62 -17.40 -0.08
C LYS A 117 -5.69 -18.52 -0.57
N GLU A 118 -6.24 -19.60 -1.10
CA GLU A 118 -5.45 -20.73 -1.62
C GLU A 118 -4.49 -20.28 -2.73
N LYS A 119 -4.97 -19.47 -3.68
CA LYS A 119 -4.13 -18.92 -4.74
C LYS A 119 -3.15 -17.87 -4.26
N ALA A 120 -3.52 -17.08 -3.25
CA ALA A 120 -2.59 -16.14 -2.63
C ALA A 120 -1.43 -16.90 -1.96
N ASP A 121 -1.72 -17.97 -1.21
CA ASP A 121 -0.72 -18.77 -0.53
C ASP A 121 0.20 -19.50 -1.55
N GLU A 122 -0.37 -20.04 -2.64
CA GLU A 122 0.40 -20.63 -3.76
C GLU A 122 1.37 -19.64 -4.41
N VAL A 123 0.92 -18.40 -4.68
CA VAL A 123 1.75 -17.35 -5.28
C VAL A 123 2.79 -16.82 -4.28
N SER A 124 2.43 -16.73 -2.99
CA SER A 124 3.32 -16.17 -1.97
C SER A 124 4.49 -17.09 -1.60
N GLY A 125 4.28 -18.41 -1.62
CA GLY A 125 5.30 -19.41 -1.28
C GLY A 125 6.63 -19.24 -2.01
N PRO A 126 6.66 -19.19 -3.36
CA PRO A 126 7.90 -19.04 -4.12
C PRO A 126 8.52 -17.64 -4.06
N LEU A 127 7.79 -16.62 -3.59
CA LEU A 127 8.30 -15.25 -3.51
C LEU A 127 9.27 -15.03 -2.34
N VAL A 128 9.47 -16.04 -1.48
CA VAL A 128 10.36 -15.99 -0.30
C VAL A 128 10.12 -14.71 0.52
N MET A 129 8.85 -14.34 0.66
CA MET A 129 8.45 -13.20 1.44
C MET A 129 8.69 -13.48 2.93
N HIS A 130 8.80 -12.41 3.72
CA HIS A 130 8.91 -12.56 5.16
C HIS A 130 7.70 -13.36 5.69
N SER A 131 7.95 -14.31 6.59
CA SER A 131 6.93 -15.23 7.12
C SER A 131 5.74 -14.52 7.76
N ASN A 132 5.97 -13.31 8.30
CA ASN A 132 4.96 -12.48 8.97
C ASN A 132 4.59 -11.22 8.17
N HIS A 133 4.62 -11.26 6.83
CA HIS A 133 4.24 -10.13 5.97
C HIS A 133 2.78 -9.65 6.13
N ARG A 134 1.98 -10.33 6.96
CA ARG A 134 0.60 -9.96 7.31
C ARG A 134 0.45 -9.41 8.74
N ASP A 135 1.47 -9.50 9.59
CA ASP A 135 1.40 -9.08 11.00
C ASP A 135 2.07 -7.71 11.22
N GLU A 136 1.60 -6.95 12.20
CA GLU A 136 2.27 -5.73 12.67
C GLU A 136 3.63 -6.08 13.31
N PHE A 137 4.68 -5.35 12.94
CA PHE A 137 6.03 -5.60 13.44
C PHE A 137 6.18 -5.09 14.88
N ILE A 138 6.76 -5.92 15.74
CA ILE A 138 7.37 -5.47 16.99
C ILE A 138 8.86 -5.31 16.70
N ILE A 139 9.32 -4.06 16.59
CA ILE A 139 10.76 -3.78 16.55
C ILE A 139 11.28 -3.90 17.98
N THR A 140 11.87 -5.05 18.30
CA THR A 140 12.62 -5.21 19.54
C THR A 140 14.04 -4.72 19.28
N GLU A 141 14.40 -3.56 19.81
CA GLU A 141 15.78 -3.08 19.77
C GLU A 141 16.64 -3.94 20.69
N LEU A 142 17.50 -4.79 20.10
CA LEU A 142 18.33 -5.73 20.84
C LEU A 142 19.61 -5.10 21.40
N ASN A 143 19.90 -3.84 21.08
CA ASN A 143 21.09 -3.14 21.55
C ASN A 143 20.85 -1.62 21.73
N PRO A 144 20.29 -1.20 22.87
CA PRO A 144 20.00 0.21 23.16
C PRO A 144 21.28 0.96 23.60
N VAL A 145 22.32 0.94 22.78
CA VAL A 145 23.55 1.72 22.99
C VAL A 145 23.52 2.94 22.08
N GLU A 146 23.86 4.11 22.63
CA GLU A 146 24.11 5.31 21.81
C GLU A 146 25.37 5.07 20.97
N TRP A 147 25.19 5.04 19.65
CA TRP A 147 26.29 4.85 18.71
C TRP A 147 27.03 6.17 18.48
N THR A 148 28.30 6.25 18.87
CA THR A 148 29.17 7.33 18.40
C THR A 148 29.99 6.86 17.19
N PRO A 149 30.35 7.74 16.24
CA PRO A 149 31.11 7.36 15.03
C PRO A 149 32.47 6.71 15.29
N ASN A 150 32.95 6.73 16.54
CA ASN A 150 34.26 6.26 16.94
C ASN A 150 34.21 4.92 17.71
N ASP A 151 33.01 4.40 17.98
CA ASP A 151 32.86 3.14 18.70
C ASP A 151 32.89 1.95 17.73
N SER A 152 33.76 0.98 18.02
CA SER A 152 33.76 -0.30 17.31
C SER A 152 32.56 -1.12 17.79
N PRO A 153 31.72 -1.66 16.88
CA PRO A 153 30.55 -2.43 17.28
C PRO A 153 30.97 -3.67 18.08
N MET A 154 30.63 -3.70 19.37
CA MET A 154 30.80 -4.89 20.20
C MET A 154 29.61 -5.80 19.99
N ILE A 155 29.73 -6.78 19.08
CA ILE A 155 28.75 -7.86 18.97
C ILE A 155 28.85 -8.69 20.25
N THR A 156 27.95 -8.48 21.20
CA THR A 156 27.83 -9.36 22.35
C THR A 156 27.24 -10.67 21.83
N GLN A 157 28.01 -11.75 21.85
CA GLN A 157 27.51 -13.07 21.48
C GLN A 157 26.25 -13.40 22.30
N ILE A 158 25.13 -13.59 21.62
CA ILE A 158 23.96 -14.24 22.21
C ILE A 158 24.37 -15.69 22.46
N ARG A 159 24.58 -16.07 23.74
CA ARG A 159 24.76 -17.47 24.12
C ARG A 159 23.40 -18.15 24.10
N ASN A 160 23.30 -19.26 23.36
CA ASN A 160 22.19 -20.21 23.46
C ASN A 160 22.12 -20.82 24.87
#